data_AF-A0A2M7XK30-F1
#
_entry.id   AF-A0A2M7XK30-F1
#
_cell.length_a   1.000
_cell.length_b   1.000
_cell.length_c   1.000
_cell.angle_alpha   90.00
_cell.angle_beta   90.00
_cell.angle_gamma   90.00
#
_symmetry.space_group_name_H-M   'P 1'
#
loop_
_entity.id
_entity.type
_entity.pdbx_description
1 polymer ?
#
loop_
_entity_poly.entity_id
_entity_poly.type
_entity_poly.pdbx_seq_one_letter_code
_entity_poly.pdbx_strand_id
1 'polypeptide(L)' 'MADTKFYNKKGKEIQRTPCQVFTRVMGYLRPVNQYNIGKKSEFYSRKYFDQGVSENSKFVKQYRVVDCECNK' A
#
# COMPACT_ATOMS: atom_id res chain seq x y z
N MET A 1 -9.69 -4.50 23.52
CA MET A 1 -9.35 -3.21 22.86
C MET A 1 -8.37 -2.50 23.77
N ALA A 2 -7.13 -2.29 23.35
CA ALA A 2 -6.17 -1.56 24.17
C ALA A 2 -6.51 -0.07 24.13
N ASP A 3 -6.65 0.56 25.29
CA ASP A 3 -6.78 2.00 25.43
C ASP A 3 -5.43 2.65 25.08
N THR A 4 -5.26 2.99 23.81
CA THR A 4 -4.07 3.69 23.32
C THR A 4 -4.04 5.10 23.89
N LYS A 5 -3.38 5.28 25.03
CA LYS A 5 -3.07 6.60 25.59
C LYS A 5 -2.07 7.31 24.70
N PHE A 6 -2.41 8.53 24.28
CA PHE A 6 -1.53 9.36 23.46
C PHE A 6 -0.81 10.36 24.36
N TYR A 7 0.51 10.48 24.20
CA TYR A 7 1.34 11.42 24.95
C TYR A 7 1.99 12.43 24.01
N ASN A 8 2.14 13.68 24.45
CA ASN A 8 2.94 14.67 23.73
C ASN A 8 4.45 14.49 24.02
N LYS A 9 5.31 15.26 23.34
CA LYS A 9 6.77 15.24 23.53
C LYS A 9 7.26 15.53 24.97
N LYS A 10 6.42 16.14 25.82
CA LYS A 10 6.67 16.43 27.24
C LYS A 10 6.05 15.39 28.19
N GLY A 11 5.53 14.28 27.68
CA GLY A 11 4.96 13.19 28.48
C GLY A 11 3.55 13.43 29.04
N LYS A 12 2.87 14.50 28.62
CA LYS A 12 1.48 14.76 29.04
C LYS A 12 0.49 13.98 28.18
N GLU A 13 -0.50 13.34 28.82
CA GLU A 13 -1.61 12.67 28.13
C GLU A 13 -2.46 13.68 27.36
N ILE A 14 -2.76 13.36 26.09
CA ILE A 14 -3.57 14.17 25.19
C ILE A 14 -4.77 13.39 24.68
N GLN A 15 -5.93 14.05 24.70
CA GLN A 15 -7.12 13.54 24.02
C GLN A 15 -7.07 13.97 22.55
N ARG A 16 -7.09 13.01 21.63
CA ARG A 16 -7.06 13.28 20.19
C ARG A 16 -8.48 13.28 19.63
N THR A 17 -8.77 14.21 18.74
CA THR A 17 -9.99 14.15 17.92
C THR A 17 -9.80 13.12 16.80
N PRO A 18 -10.76 12.19 16.58
CA PRO A 18 -10.67 11.25 15.48
C PRO A 18 -10.78 11.98 14.14
N CYS A 19 -9.85 11.73 13.23
CA CYS A 19 -9.90 12.25 11.87
C CYS A 19 -10.58 11.26 10.94
N GLN A 20 -11.43 11.75 10.03
CA GLN A 20 -11.97 10.93 8.97
C GLN A 20 -10.97 10.84 7.82
N VAL A 21 -10.67 9.62 7.39
CA VAL A 21 -9.74 9.36 6.29
C VAL A 21 -10.54 8.99 5.04
N PHE A 22 -10.27 9.69 3.94
CA PHE A 22 -10.90 9.48 2.65
C PHE A 22 -9.89 8.97 1.62
N THR A 23 -10.36 8.15 0.70
CA THR A 23 -9.55 7.51 -0.36
C THR A 23 -10.25 7.59 -1.70
N ARG A 24 -9.48 7.62 -2.78
CA ARG A 24 -10.01 7.64 -4.15
C ARG A 24 -10.45 6.24 -4.59
N VAL A 25 -11.72 6.11 -4.94
CA VAL A 25 -12.33 4.88 -5.47
C VAL A 25 -12.96 5.19 -6.82
N MET A 26 -12.38 4.66 -7.91
CA MET A 26 -12.94 4.72 -9.27
C MET A 26 -13.45 6.10 -9.72
N GLY A 27 -12.89 7.20 -9.20
CA GLY A 27 -13.25 8.57 -9.62
C GLY A 27 -13.82 9.48 -8.53
N TYR A 28 -14.25 8.95 -7.37
CA TYR A 28 -14.77 9.75 -6.26
C TYR A 28 -14.07 9.45 -4.92
N LEU A 29 -14.30 10.29 -3.91
CA LEU A 29 -13.78 10.11 -2.56
C LEU A 29 -14.75 9.30 -1.70
N ARG A 30 -14.25 8.21 -1.10
CA ARG A 30 -15.00 7.37 -0.16
C ARG A 30 -14.27 7.30 1.18
N PRO A 31 -14.98 7.39 2.33
CA PRO A 31 -14.37 7.24 3.64
C PRO A 31 -13.91 5.79 3.86
N VAL A 32 -12.70 5.63 4.38
CA VAL A 32 -12.06 4.31 4.59
C VAL A 32 -12.81 3.47 5.62
N ASN A 33 -13.45 4.13 6.60
CA ASN A 33 -14.23 3.45 7.64
C ASN A 33 -15.41 2.65 7.09
N GLN A 34 -15.87 2.93 5.87
CA GLN A 34 -16.98 2.24 5.21
C GLN A 34 -16.53 1.07 4.32
N TYR A 35 -15.28 0.62 4.43
CA TYR A 35 -14.77 -0.46 3.60
C TYR A 35 -15.18 -1.83 4.16
N ASN A 36 -15.86 -2.61 3.32
CA ASN A 36 -16.12 -4.03 3.57
C ASN A 36 -14.85 -4.86 3.36
N ILE A 37 -14.83 -6.10 3.84
CA ILE A 37 -13.66 -7.00 3.76
C ILE A 37 -13.15 -7.16 2.31
N GLY A 38 -14.06 -7.36 1.35
CA GLY A 38 -13.69 -7.46 -0.07
C GLY A 38 -13.02 -6.19 -0.60
N LYS A 39 -13.50 -5.01 -0.20
CA LYS A 39 -12.91 -3.73 -0.64
C LYS A 39 -11.53 -3.51 -0.02
N LYS A 40 -11.32 -3.94 1.22
CA LYS A 40 -9.99 -3.92 1.87
C LYS A 40 -9.02 -4.81 1.09
N SER A 41 -9.42 -6.04 0.75
CA SER A 41 -8.60 -6.97 -0.04
C SER A 41 -8.23 -6.40 -1.42
N GLU A 42 -9.21 -5.83 -2.14
CA GLU A 42 -8.98 -5.14 -3.41
C GLU A 42 -7.98 -3.98 -3.25
N PHE A 43 -8.15 -3.15 -2.22
CA PHE A 43 -7.27 -2.00 -1.97
C PHE A 43 -5.82 -2.42 -1.70
N TYR A 44 -5.60 -3.46 -0.89
CA TYR A 44 -4.26 -3.98 -0.61
C TYR A 44 -3.58 -4.63 -1.83
N SER A 45 -4.37 -5.09 -2.80
CA SER A 45 -3.85 -5.68 -4.04
C SER A 45 -3.43 -4.64 -5.08
N ARG A 46 -3.68 -3.33 -4.84
CA ARG A 46 -3.32 -2.26 -5.78
C ARG A 46 -1.80 -2.06 -5.82
N LYS A 47 -1.25 -2.01 -7.03
CA LYS A 47 0.15 -1.66 -7.26
C LYS A 47 0.29 -0.15 -7.45
N TYR A 48 1.27 0.44 -6.76
CA TYR A 48 1.63 1.84 -6.93
C TYR A 48 2.78 1.98 -7.90
N PHE A 49 2.83 3.12 -8.57
CA PHE A 49 3.99 3.48 -9.37
C PHE A 49 5.20 3.68 -8.46
N ASP A 50 6.33 3.09 -8.84
CA ASP A 50 7.63 3.27 -8.20
C ASP A 50 8.63 3.68 -9.28
N GLN A 51 9.22 4.86 -9.13
CA GLN A 51 10.11 5.46 -10.12
C GLN A 51 11.36 4.61 -10.38
N GLY A 52 11.82 3.83 -9.39
CA GLY A 52 12.99 2.97 -9.52
C GLY A 52 12.74 1.67 -10.28
N VAL A 53 11.50 1.40 -10.67
CA VAL A 53 11.06 0.10 -11.14
C VAL A 53 10.33 0.25 -12.47
N SER A 54 11.07 0.14 -13.58
CA SER A 54 10.43 -0.05 -14.88
C SER A 54 9.87 -1.46 -14.95
N GLU A 55 8.60 -1.62 -15.30
CA GLU A 55 8.01 -2.97 -15.45
C GLU A 55 8.77 -3.80 -16.52
N ASN A 56 9.37 -3.14 -17.51
CA ASN A 56 10.29 -3.76 -18.46
C ASN A 56 11.53 -4.39 -17.81
N SER A 57 12.11 -3.75 -16.79
CA SER A 57 13.27 -4.33 -16.10
C SER A 57 12.93 -5.61 -15.32
N LYS A 58 11.72 -5.71 -14.76
CA LYS A 58 11.22 -6.93 -14.12
C LYS A 58 10.97 -8.04 -15.13
N PHE A 59 10.33 -7.71 -16.26
CA PHE A 59 10.10 -8.65 -17.36
C PHE A 59 11.41 -9.21 -17.91
N VAL A 60 12.38 -8.34 -18.20
CA VAL A 60 13.71 -8.78 -18.67
C VAL A 60 14.40 -9.67 -17.64
N LYS A 61 14.35 -9.37 -16.34
CA LYS A 61 14.94 -10.26 -15.32
C LYS A 61 14.26 -11.63 -15.26
N GLN A 62 12.94 -11.68 -15.44
CA GLN A 62 12.15 -12.90 -15.31
C GLN A 62 12.22 -13.79 -16.56
N TYR A 63 12.34 -13.19 -17.76
CA TYR A 63 12.23 -13.89 -19.03
C TYR A 63 13.48 -13.77 -19.92
N ARG A 64 14.60 -13.22 -19.43
CA ARG A 64 15.87 -13.30 -20.14
C ARG A 64 16.25 -14.78 -20.19
N VAL A 65 16.00 -15.37 -21.36
CA VAL A 65 16.43 -16.71 -21.75
C VAL A 65 17.92 -16.79 -21.40
N VAL A 66 18.26 -17.67 -20.46
CA VAL A 66 19.65 -18.02 -20.19
C VAL A 66 20.18 -18.56 -21.50
N ASP A 67 21.26 -17.94 -21.99
CA ASP A 67 21.86 -18.22 -23.29
C ASP A 67 21.89 -19.74 -23.56
N CYS A 68 21.45 -20.12 -24.76
CA CYS A 68 21.48 -21.49 -25.24
C CYS A 68 22.78 -22.18 -24.84
N GLU A 69 22.67 -23.31 -24.12
CA GLU A 69 23.80 -24.25 -23.94
C GLU A 69 24.09 -24.93 -25.28
N CYS A 70 24.62 -24.17 -26.25
CA CYS A 70 25.25 -24.71 -27.44
C CYS A 70 26.77 -24.53 -27.30
N ASN A 71 27.37 -25.34 -26.44
CA ASN A 71 28.79 -25.68 -26.49
C ASN A 71 29.04 -27.02 -25.77
N LYS A 72 28.47 -28.08 -26.35
CA LYS A 72 29.01 -29.43 -26.28
C LYS A 72 29.34 -29.86 -27.70
#